data_AF-A0AAJ0I2J5-F1
#
_entry.id   AF-A0AAJ0I2J5-F1
#
_cell.length_a   1.000
_cell.length_b   1.000
_cell.length_c   1.000
_cell.angle_alpha   90.00
_cell.angle_beta   90.00
_cell.angle_gamma   90.00
#
_symmetry.space_group_name_H-M   'P 1'
#
loop_
_entity.id
_entity.type
_entity.pdbx_description
1 polymer ?
#
loop_
_entity_poly.entity_id
_entity_poly.type
_entity_poly.pdbx_seq_one_letter_code
_entity_poly.pdbx_strand_id
1 'polypeptide(L)'
;MFKRSFRSRDAGNSQREPTQISTSTDSQHRVDKSARLMKKSKRDLQKLSNLKQPLVGEDSSRTQPQSTQAKPAEKPLAITPSPIITITVGGEGRLFAAHEDILCQAPLFERMLAQSKRILLEDEEPEVFSAILEYLYKGDYYPRLLHNQQQDSWELEDTLSIPANRAAPLTPPTGNNSPQLGGGHAGQFSIEPTVFLSSLNQYLLRDTVVYCAAERYGLEELKRLALRKQGLQTGIDVGTILRSAQYCYAHTPDSDSRLRAHYLALIIRCRKTFKRSGTMQAEMEKCGSSSVYGQGSGKLFFDLFVAMCNHLDDVIDASNATRTPKTI
;
A
#
# COMPACT_ATOMS: atom_id res chain seq x y z
N MET A 1 4.97 33.21 -46.26
CA MET A 1 6.15 33.21 -47.16
C MET A 1 7.10 34.32 -46.74
N PHE A 2 8.20 34.02 -46.06
CA PHE A 2 9.39 34.89 -46.04
C PHE A 2 10.61 34.03 -45.71
N LYS A 3 11.40 33.72 -46.75
CA LYS A 3 12.76 33.15 -46.66
C LYS A 3 13.74 34.32 -46.55
N ARG A 4 14.75 34.21 -45.67
CA ARG A 4 16.10 34.74 -45.93
C ARG A 4 17.12 33.97 -45.09
N SER A 5 17.91 33.18 -45.81
CA SER A 5 19.23 32.69 -45.44
C SER A 5 20.26 33.71 -45.93
N PHE A 6 21.33 33.97 -45.19
CA PHE A 6 22.71 33.62 -45.56
C PHE A 6 23.75 34.21 -44.60
N ARG A 7 24.80 33.40 -44.38
CA ARG A 7 26.02 33.58 -43.60
C ARG A 7 27.06 34.50 -44.29
N SER A 8 28.01 35.03 -43.50
CA SER A 8 29.50 34.99 -43.66
C SER A 8 30.09 36.18 -42.88
N ARG A 9 30.92 36.06 -41.81
CA ARG A 9 32.27 35.50 -41.58
C ARG A 9 33.42 36.46 -41.93
N ASP A 10 34.26 36.70 -40.91
CA ASP A 10 35.71 37.01 -40.83
C ASP A 10 35.98 38.16 -39.84
N ALA A 11 37.10 38.29 -39.12
CA ALA A 11 38.20 37.43 -38.69
C ALA A 11 39.04 38.30 -37.72
N GLY A 12 39.70 37.72 -36.71
CA GLY A 12 40.62 38.45 -35.83
C GLY A 12 41.30 37.49 -34.85
N ASN A 13 42.60 37.28 -35.04
CA ASN A 13 43.44 36.21 -34.49
C ASN A 13 44.51 36.77 -33.54
N SER A 14 44.81 36.08 -32.42
CA SER A 14 46.14 36.00 -31.76
C SER A 14 46.07 34.99 -30.60
N GLN A 15 46.64 33.77 -30.72
CA GLN A 15 47.92 33.27 -30.15
C GLN A 15 48.08 33.49 -28.62
N ARG A 16 48.58 32.59 -27.76
CA ARG A 16 49.22 31.25 -27.72
C ARG A 16 49.27 30.91 -26.21
N GLU A 17 49.05 29.70 -25.70
CA GLU A 17 50.05 28.63 -25.41
C GLU A 17 49.39 27.55 -24.50
N PRO A 18 50.00 26.35 -24.35
CA PRO A 18 49.30 25.12 -24.00
C PRO A 18 49.60 24.60 -22.58
N THR A 19 48.66 23.86 -21.99
CA THR A 19 48.95 22.91 -20.90
C THR A 19 48.07 21.67 -21.04
N GLN A 20 48.72 20.58 -21.42
CA GLN A 20 48.24 19.21 -21.23
C GLN A 20 48.49 18.83 -19.78
N ILE A 21 47.46 18.43 -19.03
CA ILE A 21 47.62 17.56 -17.87
C ILE A 21 46.60 16.42 -17.98
N SER A 22 47.17 15.24 -17.85
CA SER A 22 46.64 13.90 -17.89
C SER A 22 45.57 13.60 -16.84
N THR A 23 44.62 12.80 -17.28
CA THR A 23 43.86 11.76 -16.57
C THR A 23 44.49 11.23 -15.27
N SER A 24 43.70 11.16 -14.19
CA SER A 24 43.38 9.93 -13.41
C SER A 24 43.01 10.27 -11.95
N THR A 25 41.73 10.13 -11.60
CA THR A 25 41.32 9.83 -10.22
C THR A 25 40.53 8.54 -10.27
N ASP A 26 41.22 7.48 -9.84
CA ASP A 26 40.79 6.11 -9.74
C ASP A 26 39.78 5.98 -8.58
N SER A 27 38.52 5.65 -8.89
CA SER A 27 37.53 5.21 -7.90
C SER A 27 37.27 3.72 -8.10
N GLN A 28 38.17 2.90 -7.56
CA GLN A 28 37.96 1.47 -7.40
C GLN A 28 37.07 1.22 -6.18
N HIS A 29 35.80 0.94 -6.42
CA HIS A 29 35.01 0.11 -5.51
C HIS A 29 34.46 -1.08 -6.30
N ARG A 30 35.36 -2.03 -6.53
CA ARG A 30 35.04 -3.40 -6.93
C ARG A 30 34.30 -4.06 -5.77
N VAL A 31 33.04 -4.43 -5.97
CA VAL A 31 32.37 -5.43 -5.13
C VAL A 31 32.65 -6.79 -5.73
N ASP A 32 33.55 -7.51 -5.07
CA ASP A 32 33.91 -8.87 -5.42
C ASP A 32 32.82 -9.87 -5.09
N LYS A 33 32.68 -10.79 -6.01
CA LYS A 33 31.81 -11.96 -6.03
C LYS A 33 32.52 -13.06 -5.26
N SER A 34 31.90 -13.58 -4.19
CA SER A 34 31.87 -15.01 -3.78
C SER A 34 31.70 -15.17 -2.26
N ALA A 35 30.70 -15.95 -1.82
CA ALA A 35 30.91 -17.15 -1.00
C ALA A 35 29.56 -17.69 -0.48
N ARG A 36 29.09 -18.78 -1.11
CA ARG A 36 28.15 -19.71 -0.50
C ARG A 36 28.86 -20.41 0.67
N LEU A 37 28.23 -20.46 1.84
CA LEU A 37 28.52 -21.47 2.84
C LEU A 37 27.25 -21.83 3.61
N MET A 38 26.80 -23.05 3.36
CA MET A 38 25.83 -23.81 4.13
C MET A 38 26.33 -24.02 5.56
N LYS A 39 25.48 -23.82 6.57
CA LYS A 39 25.56 -24.61 7.81
C LYS A 39 24.19 -24.82 8.45
N LYS A 40 23.76 -26.08 8.43
CA LYS A 40 22.65 -26.65 9.21
C LYS A 40 22.89 -26.45 10.72
N SER A 41 21.83 -26.16 11.46
CA SER A 41 21.72 -26.60 12.85
C SER A 41 20.28 -27.01 13.15
N LYS A 42 20.08 -28.32 13.34
CA LYS A 42 18.90 -28.93 13.95
C LYS A 42 18.89 -28.60 15.45
N ARG A 43 17.72 -28.37 16.03
CA ARG A 43 17.39 -28.80 17.41
C ARG A 43 15.88 -28.76 17.65
N ASP A 44 15.32 -29.95 17.50
CA ASP A 44 14.26 -30.64 18.26
C ASP A 44 13.06 -29.88 18.84
N LEU A 45 11.91 -30.28 18.28
CA LEU A 45 10.63 -30.41 18.96
C LEU A 45 10.73 -31.42 20.10
N GLN A 46 10.16 -31.12 21.27
CA GLN A 46 9.25 -32.01 22.00
C GLN A 46 8.76 -31.37 23.31
N LYS A 47 7.51 -31.69 23.64
CA LYS A 47 6.72 -31.38 24.85
C LYS A 47 5.96 -30.06 24.82
N LEU A 48 4.72 -30.11 24.33
CA LEU A 48 3.53 -29.63 25.06
C LEU A 48 2.27 -30.20 24.36
N SER A 49 1.91 -31.44 24.68
CA SER A 49 0.55 -31.95 24.46
C SER A 49 0.34 -33.15 25.37
N ASN A 50 -0.52 -33.00 26.36
CA ASN A 50 -1.42 -34.04 26.89
C ASN A 50 -2.02 -33.51 28.19
N LEU A 51 -3.30 -33.14 28.15
CA LEU A 51 -4.29 -33.45 29.19
C LEU A 51 -5.65 -32.91 28.77
N LYS A 52 -6.36 -33.72 27.97
CA LYS A 52 -7.81 -33.82 28.00
C LYS A 52 -8.12 -35.22 28.50
N GLN A 53 -8.79 -35.36 29.64
CA GLN A 53 -9.96 -36.23 29.75
C GLN A 53 -10.72 -36.02 31.09
N PRO A 54 -12.04 -36.33 31.12
CA PRO A 54 -12.98 -36.02 32.20
C PRO A 54 -13.31 -37.25 33.07
N LEU A 55 -13.96 -37.05 34.23
CA LEU A 55 -15.18 -37.76 34.71
C LEU A 55 -15.47 -37.50 36.21
N VAL A 56 -16.75 -37.20 36.49
CA VAL A 56 -17.69 -37.72 37.53
C VAL A 56 -17.14 -38.41 38.79
N GLY A 57 -17.71 -38.06 39.96
CA GLY A 57 -17.84 -38.99 41.12
C GLY A 57 -17.88 -38.38 42.53
N GLU A 58 -19.09 -38.07 43.00
CA GLU A 58 -19.70 -38.12 44.36
C GLU A 58 -18.89 -38.05 45.71
N ASP A 59 -19.41 -37.15 46.57
CA ASP A 59 -19.82 -37.25 47.99
C ASP A 59 -18.91 -37.52 49.21
N SER A 60 -19.25 -36.72 50.25
CA SER A 60 -19.30 -37.01 51.71
C SER A 60 -18.17 -36.58 52.68
N SER A 61 -18.44 -35.43 53.34
CA SER A 61 -18.59 -35.25 54.81
C SER A 61 -17.41 -34.84 55.75
N ARG A 62 -17.69 -33.73 56.48
CA ARG A 62 -17.56 -33.45 57.93
C ARG A 62 -16.29 -32.83 58.58
N THR A 63 -16.49 -31.58 59.06
CA THR A 63 -16.14 -30.91 60.35
C THR A 63 -14.68 -30.62 60.83
N GLN A 64 -14.32 -29.32 60.78
CA GLN A 64 -13.78 -28.37 61.82
C GLN A 64 -12.59 -28.72 62.74
N PRO A 65 -11.91 -27.73 63.43
CA PRO A 65 -11.52 -26.34 63.08
C PRO A 65 -10.06 -25.97 63.53
N GLN A 66 -9.45 -24.87 63.02
CA GLN A 66 -8.73 -23.83 63.81
C GLN A 66 -7.77 -22.89 63.00
N SER A 67 -7.78 -21.63 63.46
CA SER A 67 -6.74 -20.57 63.51
C SER A 67 -6.20 -19.88 62.24
N THR A 68 -6.68 -18.64 62.06
CA THR A 68 -5.92 -17.38 61.86
C THR A 68 -4.77 -17.31 60.84
N GLN A 69 -5.00 -16.63 59.71
CA GLN A 69 -4.24 -15.43 59.30
C GLN A 69 -4.88 -14.78 58.07
N ALA A 70 -5.05 -13.47 58.13
CA ALA A 70 -5.65 -12.65 57.09
C ALA A 70 -4.78 -12.64 55.82
N LYS A 71 -5.35 -13.06 54.68
CA LYS A 71 -4.85 -12.76 53.34
C LYS A 71 -5.68 -11.62 52.75
N PRO A 72 -5.08 -10.69 51.97
CA PRO A 72 -5.85 -9.64 51.31
C PRO A 72 -6.79 -10.29 50.29
N ALA A 73 -8.04 -9.85 50.28
CA ALA A 73 -9.01 -10.23 49.27
C ALA A 73 -8.47 -9.80 47.89
N GLU A 74 -8.03 -10.77 47.09
CA GLU A 74 -7.95 -10.59 45.65
C GLU A 74 -9.36 -10.25 45.17
N LYS A 75 -9.54 -8.99 44.76
CA LYS A 75 -10.77 -8.57 44.08
C LYS A 75 -10.97 -9.54 42.90
N PRO A 76 -12.17 -10.12 42.75
CA PRO A 76 -12.48 -10.85 41.53
C PRO A 76 -12.17 -9.94 40.35
N LEU A 77 -11.40 -10.43 39.38
CA LEU A 77 -11.27 -9.81 38.07
C LEU A 77 -12.66 -9.81 37.45
N ALA A 78 -13.45 -8.78 37.79
CA ALA A 78 -14.68 -8.49 37.12
C ALA A 78 -14.28 -8.18 35.69
N ILE A 79 -14.57 -9.11 34.78
CA ILE A 79 -14.50 -8.92 33.34
C ILE A 79 -15.60 -7.90 33.02
N THR A 80 -15.36 -6.64 33.33
CA THR A 80 -16.21 -5.54 32.86
C THR A 80 -15.91 -5.38 31.38
N PRO A 81 -16.93 -5.37 30.49
CA PRO A 81 -16.70 -5.13 29.08
C PRO A 81 -15.97 -3.79 28.93
N SER A 82 -14.97 -3.75 28.05
CA SER A 82 -14.22 -2.52 27.78
C SER A 82 -15.19 -1.41 27.34
N PRO A 83 -15.00 -0.16 27.81
CA PRO A 83 -15.90 0.94 27.46
C PRO A 83 -16.00 1.11 25.94
N ILE A 84 -17.21 1.37 25.46
CA ILE A 84 -17.43 1.66 24.04
C ILE A 84 -17.28 3.17 23.83
N ILE A 85 -16.36 3.54 22.94
CA ILE A 85 -16.11 4.91 22.53
C ILE A 85 -16.83 5.16 21.20
N THR A 86 -17.51 6.30 21.10
CA THR A 86 -18.10 6.79 19.85
C THR A 86 -17.12 7.73 19.14
N ILE A 87 -16.90 7.45 17.86
CA ILE A 87 -15.96 8.15 16.99
C ILE A 87 -16.74 8.72 15.83
N THR A 88 -16.53 9.99 15.50
CA THR A 88 -17.15 10.65 14.36
C THR A 88 -16.11 10.78 13.25
N VAL A 89 -16.42 10.27 12.05
CA VAL A 89 -15.47 10.16 10.94
C VAL A 89 -16.01 10.79 9.66
N GLY A 90 -15.13 11.51 8.96
CA GLY A 90 -15.37 12.15 7.67
C GLY A 90 -16.21 13.42 7.76
N GLY A 91 -16.29 14.13 6.64
CA GLY A 91 -17.06 15.38 6.54
C GLY A 91 -18.58 15.21 6.76
N GLU A 92 -19.12 14.02 6.49
CA GLU A 92 -20.52 13.69 6.78
C GLU A 92 -20.77 13.32 8.25
N GLY A 93 -19.71 13.16 9.05
CA GLY A 93 -19.81 12.84 10.47
C GLY A 93 -20.37 11.43 10.75
N ARG A 94 -19.98 10.43 9.95
CA ARG A 94 -20.41 9.05 10.14
C ARG A 94 -19.91 8.52 11.49
N LEU A 95 -20.82 7.94 12.27
CA LEU A 95 -20.52 7.46 13.61
C LEU A 95 -20.03 6.01 13.59
N PHE A 96 -18.97 5.74 14.33
CA PHE A 96 -18.43 4.42 14.63
C PHE A 96 -18.42 4.19 16.14
N ALA A 97 -18.63 2.94 16.53
CA ALA A 97 -18.53 2.51 17.92
C ALA A 97 -17.48 1.40 18.03
N ALA A 98 -16.51 1.58 18.92
CA ALA A 98 -15.42 0.64 19.12
C ALA A 98 -15.05 0.53 20.60
N HIS A 99 -14.53 -0.62 21.00
CA HIS A 99 -14.06 -0.81 22.36
C HIS A 99 -12.74 -0.05 22.59
N GLU A 100 -12.61 0.60 23.74
CA GLU A 100 -11.46 1.42 24.13
C GLU A 100 -10.14 0.62 24.05
N ASP A 101 -10.14 -0.63 24.51
CA ASP A 101 -8.98 -1.53 24.47
C ASP A 101 -8.52 -1.87 23.05
N ILE A 102 -9.45 -1.97 22.10
CA ILE A 102 -9.16 -2.19 20.69
C ILE A 102 -8.54 -0.94 20.06
N LEU A 103 -9.07 0.24 20.38
CA LEU A 103 -8.52 1.51 19.87
C LEU A 103 -7.11 1.78 20.39
N CYS A 104 -6.85 1.48 21.67
CA CYS A 104 -5.54 1.66 22.29
C CYS A 104 -4.41 0.82 21.67
N GLN A 105 -4.71 -0.15 20.81
CA GLN A 105 -3.69 -0.83 20.01
C GLN A 105 -3.01 0.13 19.00
N ALA A 106 -3.66 1.23 18.62
CA ALA A 106 -3.07 2.27 17.78
C ALA A 106 -2.50 3.42 18.64
N PRO A 107 -1.19 3.72 18.54
CA PRO A 107 -0.54 4.79 19.32
C PRO A 107 -1.17 6.19 19.19
N LEU A 108 -1.86 6.47 18.09
CA LEU A 108 -2.58 7.73 17.92
C LEU A 108 -3.83 7.78 18.81
N PHE A 109 -4.63 6.72 18.85
CA PHE A 109 -5.84 6.69 19.67
C PHE A 109 -5.55 6.63 21.16
N GLU A 110 -4.51 5.92 21.58
CA GLU A 110 -4.05 5.93 22.98
C GLU A 110 -3.83 7.38 23.47
N ARG A 111 -3.14 8.21 22.65
CA ARG A 111 -2.91 9.62 22.96
C ARG A 111 -4.18 10.46 22.95
N MET A 112 -5.09 10.23 22.00
CA MET A 112 -6.36 10.97 21.91
C MET A 112 -7.27 10.65 23.10
N LEU A 113 -7.39 9.38 23.46
CA LEU A 113 -8.25 8.89 24.55
C LEU A 113 -7.76 9.38 25.92
N ALA A 114 -6.45 9.56 26.09
CA ALA A 114 -5.88 10.19 27.27
C ALA A 114 -6.33 11.67 27.44
N GLN A 115 -6.70 12.35 26.36
CA GLN A 115 -7.12 13.75 26.37
C GLN A 115 -8.64 13.92 26.41
N SER A 116 -9.38 13.12 25.64
CA SER A 116 -10.84 13.20 25.58
C SER A 116 -11.47 11.87 25.21
N LYS A 117 -12.71 11.65 25.68
CA LYS A 117 -13.50 10.45 25.34
C LYS A 117 -14.31 10.60 24.05
N ARG A 118 -14.11 11.67 23.28
CA ARG A 118 -14.83 11.95 22.02
C ARG A 118 -13.81 12.18 20.92
N ILE A 119 -13.78 11.27 19.95
CA ILE A 119 -12.80 11.29 18.86
C ILE A 119 -13.49 11.83 17.61
N LEU A 120 -12.90 12.84 16.99
CA LEU A 120 -13.33 13.47 15.74
C LEU A 120 -12.21 13.30 14.71
N LEU A 121 -12.53 12.70 13.56
CA LEU A 121 -11.61 12.44 12.46
C LEU A 121 -12.17 13.03 11.16
N GLU A 122 -12.08 14.35 11.01
CA GLU A 122 -12.69 15.07 9.88
C GLU A 122 -11.98 14.76 8.54
N ASP A 123 -10.66 14.57 8.57
CA ASP A 123 -9.84 14.31 7.38
C ASP A 123 -9.80 12.83 6.93
N GLU A 124 -10.47 11.94 7.66
CA GLU A 124 -10.49 10.50 7.36
C GLU A 124 -11.77 10.10 6.63
N GLU A 125 -11.61 9.28 5.59
CA GLU A 125 -12.77 8.70 4.90
C GLU A 125 -13.34 7.51 5.70
N PRO A 126 -14.67 7.38 5.83
CA PRO A 126 -15.28 6.31 6.60
C PRO A 126 -14.90 4.89 6.14
N GLU A 127 -14.71 4.68 4.83
CA GLU A 127 -14.32 3.41 4.22
C GLU A 127 -12.88 3.01 4.60
N VAL A 128 -12.02 4.01 4.75
CA VAL A 128 -10.63 3.83 5.20
C VAL A 128 -10.62 3.53 6.69
N PHE A 129 -11.34 4.31 7.49
CA PHE A 129 -11.43 4.06 8.93
C PHE A 129 -12.06 2.70 9.25
N SER A 130 -13.07 2.27 8.48
CA SER A 130 -13.64 0.93 8.57
C SER A 130 -12.58 -0.15 8.39
N ALA A 131 -11.66 0.02 7.43
CA ALA A 131 -10.54 -0.89 7.21
C ALA A 131 -9.55 -0.91 8.40
N ILE A 132 -9.23 0.27 8.95
CA ILE A 132 -8.38 0.37 10.15
C ILE A 132 -9.03 -0.37 11.31
N LEU A 133 -10.32 -0.10 11.57
CA LEU A 133 -11.03 -0.70 12.68
C LEU A 133 -11.14 -2.21 12.54
N GLU A 134 -11.45 -2.71 11.34
CA GLU A 134 -11.47 -4.15 11.07
C GLU A 134 -10.11 -4.80 11.34
N TYR A 135 -9.02 -4.15 10.91
CA TYR A 135 -7.66 -4.61 11.20
C TYR A 135 -7.38 -4.67 12.70
N LEU A 136 -7.80 -3.67 13.49
CA LEU A 136 -7.59 -3.68 14.95
C LEU A 136 -8.34 -4.84 15.64
N TYR A 137 -9.46 -5.29 15.09
CA TYR A 137 -10.21 -6.45 15.62
C TYR A 137 -9.67 -7.80 15.14
N LYS A 138 -9.24 -7.90 13.87
CA LYS A 138 -9.01 -9.19 13.20
C LYS A 138 -7.56 -9.43 12.78
N GLY A 139 -6.72 -8.40 12.81
CA GLY A 139 -5.37 -8.41 12.24
C GLY A 139 -5.32 -8.35 10.70
N ASP A 140 -6.48 -8.21 10.05
CA ASP A 140 -6.62 -8.08 8.60
C ASP A 140 -7.85 -7.21 8.28
N TYR A 141 -7.94 -6.67 7.07
CA TYR A 141 -9.08 -5.92 6.57
C TYR A 141 -9.53 -6.47 5.21
N TYR A 142 -10.83 -6.38 4.93
CA TYR A 142 -11.42 -6.87 3.70
C TYR A 142 -10.82 -6.18 2.46
N PRO A 143 -10.54 -6.91 1.35
CA PRO A 143 -10.61 -8.37 1.21
C PRO A 143 -9.42 -9.04 1.89
N ARG A 144 -9.64 -10.12 2.66
CA ARG A 144 -8.59 -10.82 3.42
C ARG A 144 -7.51 -11.43 2.54
N LEU A 145 -6.31 -11.53 3.11
CA LEU A 145 -5.15 -12.12 2.46
C LEU A 145 -5.07 -13.62 2.79
N LEU A 146 -5.26 -14.48 1.80
CA LEU A 146 -5.29 -15.93 1.95
C LEU A 146 -4.01 -16.57 1.39
N HIS A 147 -3.45 -17.54 2.11
CA HIS A 147 -2.34 -18.37 1.63
C HIS A 147 -2.89 -19.64 0.99
N ASN A 148 -2.62 -19.79 -0.30
CA ASN A 148 -2.89 -21.01 -1.03
C ASN A 148 -1.73 -21.99 -0.81
N GLN A 149 -1.91 -22.91 0.13
CA GLN A 149 -0.89 -23.90 0.49
C GLN A 149 -0.49 -24.82 -0.68
N GLN A 150 -1.38 -25.02 -1.67
CA GLN A 150 -1.09 -25.91 -2.80
C GLN A 150 -0.12 -25.29 -3.79
N GLN A 151 -0.20 -23.97 -3.99
CA GLN A 151 0.63 -23.24 -4.95
C GLN A 151 1.71 -22.38 -4.30
N ASP A 152 1.79 -22.41 -2.97
CA ASP A 152 2.61 -21.49 -2.15
C ASP A 152 2.45 -20.02 -2.58
N SER A 153 1.22 -19.66 -2.94
CA SER A 153 0.85 -18.32 -3.42
C SER A 153 -0.04 -17.61 -2.41
N TRP A 154 -0.11 -16.29 -2.54
CA TRP A 154 -0.98 -15.45 -1.73
C TRP A 154 -1.99 -14.75 -2.63
N GLU A 155 -3.25 -14.80 -2.22
CA GLU A 155 -4.40 -14.38 -3.03
C GLU A 155 -5.38 -13.59 -2.15
N LEU A 156 -6.22 -12.76 -2.76
CA LEU A 156 -7.28 -12.03 -2.05
C LEU A 156 -8.54 -12.90 -1.99
N GLU A 157 -9.26 -12.86 -0.88
CA GLU A 157 -10.35 -13.81 -0.59
C GLU A 157 -11.41 -13.94 -1.69
N ASP A 158 -11.73 -12.85 -2.38
CA ASP A 158 -12.74 -12.84 -3.44
C ASP A 158 -12.20 -13.06 -4.86
N THR A 159 -10.89 -13.28 -5.00
CA THR A 159 -10.34 -13.83 -6.25
C THR A 159 -10.81 -15.29 -6.45
N LEU A 160 -11.15 -15.97 -5.36
CA LEU A 160 -11.59 -17.38 -5.34
C LEU A 160 -13.10 -17.54 -5.58
N SER A 161 -13.90 -16.48 -5.44
CA SER A 161 -15.36 -16.52 -5.51
C SER A 161 -15.95 -16.21 -6.89
N ILE A 162 -15.11 -15.97 -7.92
CA ILE A 162 -15.52 -15.87 -9.33
C ILE A 162 -15.39 -17.25 -10.00
N PRO A 163 -16.45 -18.08 -10.11
CA PRO A 163 -16.40 -19.23 -10.99
C PRO A 163 -16.24 -18.75 -12.44
N ALA A 164 -15.23 -19.28 -13.14
CA ALA A 164 -14.80 -18.94 -14.50
C ALA A 164 -15.88 -19.05 -15.61
N ASN A 165 -17.13 -19.41 -15.29
CA ASN A 165 -18.20 -19.71 -16.24
C ASN A 165 -19.30 -18.64 -16.38
N ARG A 166 -19.12 -17.42 -15.84
CA ARG A 166 -20.06 -16.31 -16.07
C ARG A 166 -19.39 -14.98 -16.40
N ALA A 167 -18.37 -15.01 -17.27
CA ALA A 167 -17.95 -13.80 -17.99
C ALA A 167 -19.03 -13.41 -19.01
N ALA A 168 -20.11 -12.78 -18.54
CA ALA A 168 -21.01 -12.03 -19.41
C ALA A 168 -20.27 -10.76 -19.89
N PRO A 169 -20.41 -10.34 -21.15
CA PRO A 169 -19.70 -9.16 -21.66
C PRO A 169 -20.18 -7.91 -20.91
N LEU A 170 -19.26 -7.22 -20.23
CA LEU A 170 -19.50 -5.91 -19.65
C LEU A 170 -19.70 -4.91 -20.80
N THR A 171 -20.95 -4.53 -21.06
CA THR A 171 -21.29 -3.33 -21.83
C THR A 171 -21.09 -2.10 -20.93
N PRO A 172 -20.45 -1.02 -21.40
CA PRO A 172 -20.25 0.18 -20.60
C PRO A 172 -21.59 0.90 -20.36
N PRO A 173 -21.88 1.37 -19.13
CA PRO A 173 -23.09 2.15 -18.89
C PRO A 173 -22.89 3.57 -19.42
N THR A 174 -23.55 3.87 -20.53
CA THR A 174 -23.84 5.24 -20.93
C THR A 174 -24.77 5.90 -19.91
N GLY A 175 -24.45 7.14 -19.54
CA GLY A 175 -25.00 7.80 -18.35
C GLY A 175 -26.49 8.10 -18.35
N ASN A 176 -27.02 8.25 -17.14
CA ASN A 176 -27.89 9.36 -16.72
C ASN A 176 -28.14 9.32 -15.21
N ASN A 177 -28.17 10.52 -14.61
CA ASN A 177 -28.36 10.80 -13.19
C ASN A 177 -29.75 10.40 -12.67
N SER A 178 -29.83 9.78 -11.48
CA SER A 178 -30.76 10.11 -10.38
C SER A 178 -30.51 9.21 -9.16
N PRO A 179 -30.59 9.72 -7.91
CA PRO A 179 -30.35 8.94 -6.71
C PRO A 179 -31.67 8.28 -6.26
N GLN A 180 -31.73 6.95 -6.25
CA GLN A 180 -32.86 6.22 -5.68
C GLN A 180 -32.44 5.60 -4.35
N LEU A 181 -32.93 6.23 -3.28
CA LEU A 181 -32.86 5.78 -1.90
C LEU A 181 -33.58 4.43 -1.73
N GLY A 182 -32.94 3.47 -1.06
CA GLY A 182 -33.62 2.41 -0.32
C GLY A 182 -33.35 0.98 -0.80
N GLY A 183 -32.92 0.13 0.14
CA GLY A 183 -33.08 -1.32 0.07
C GLY A 183 -31.78 -2.10 0.07
N GLY A 184 -31.46 -2.70 1.23
CA GLY A 184 -30.27 -3.53 1.45
C GLY A 184 -30.03 -4.55 0.35
N HIS A 185 -28.89 -4.39 -0.34
CA HIS A 185 -28.33 -5.37 -1.26
C HIS A 185 -27.10 -6.00 -0.60
N ALA A 186 -27.34 -7.03 0.21
CA ALA A 186 -26.33 -8.03 0.52
C ALA A 186 -26.23 -9.00 -0.67
N GLY A 187 -25.49 -8.62 -1.72
CA GLY A 187 -25.29 -9.44 -2.90
C GLY A 187 -24.45 -8.72 -3.95
N GLN A 188 -23.27 -9.25 -4.24
CA GLN A 188 -22.27 -8.77 -5.22
C GLN A 188 -21.59 -7.43 -4.89
N PHE A 189 -20.82 -7.40 -3.79
CA PHE A 189 -19.75 -6.41 -3.69
C PHE A 189 -18.60 -6.87 -4.59
N SER A 190 -18.56 -6.34 -5.80
CA SER A 190 -17.34 -6.31 -6.60
C SER A 190 -16.23 -5.71 -5.74
N ILE A 191 -15.07 -6.37 -5.69
CA ILE A 191 -13.84 -5.85 -5.08
C ILE A 191 -13.64 -4.46 -5.65
N GLU A 192 -13.82 -3.41 -4.85
CA GLU A 192 -13.44 -2.07 -5.27
C GLU A 192 -11.99 -1.85 -4.84
N PRO A 193 -11.00 -1.93 -5.76
CA PRO A 193 -9.62 -1.62 -5.43
C PRO A 193 -9.43 -0.11 -5.16
N THR A 194 -10.48 0.68 -5.41
CA THR A 194 -10.50 2.12 -5.24
C THR A 194 -11.36 2.58 -4.08
N VAL A 195 -11.08 3.79 -3.62
CA VAL A 195 -11.88 4.55 -2.67
C VAL A 195 -11.95 5.98 -3.16
N PHE A 196 -13.11 6.61 -3.00
CA PHE A 196 -13.29 8.02 -3.29
C PHE A 196 -12.83 8.85 -2.09
N LEU A 197 -11.93 9.81 -2.32
CA LEU A 197 -11.51 10.78 -1.32
C LEU A 197 -12.26 12.08 -1.55
N SER A 198 -13.10 12.44 -0.59
CA SER A 198 -13.95 13.63 -0.61
C SER A 198 -13.11 14.90 -0.63
N SER A 199 -12.00 14.93 0.11
CA SER A 199 -11.07 16.07 0.17
C SER A 199 -10.39 16.41 -1.16
N LEU A 200 -10.19 15.40 -2.01
CA LEU A 200 -9.52 15.54 -3.31
C LEU A 200 -10.48 15.44 -4.49
N ASN A 201 -11.73 15.04 -4.24
CA ASN A 201 -12.75 14.74 -5.25
C ASN A 201 -12.25 13.74 -6.32
N GLN A 202 -11.54 12.70 -5.90
CA GLN A 202 -10.86 11.75 -6.79
C GLN A 202 -10.89 10.32 -6.24
N TYR A 203 -10.95 9.34 -7.15
CA TYR A 203 -10.74 7.94 -6.83
C TYR A 203 -9.25 7.61 -6.79
N LEU A 204 -8.82 7.04 -5.66
CA LEU A 204 -7.48 6.52 -5.41
C LEU A 204 -7.56 5.03 -5.09
N LEU A 205 -6.41 4.35 -5.12
CA LEU A 205 -6.30 2.98 -4.63
C LEU A 205 -6.56 2.91 -3.13
N ARG A 206 -7.51 2.07 -2.73
CA ARG A 206 -7.91 1.90 -1.33
C ARG A 206 -6.74 1.50 -0.45
N ASP A 207 -5.97 0.50 -0.85
CA ASP A 207 -4.81 0.01 -0.10
C ASP A 207 -3.74 1.11 0.09
N THR A 208 -3.65 2.06 -0.83
CA THR A 208 -2.75 3.22 -0.70
C THR A 208 -3.21 4.18 0.38
N VAL A 209 -4.50 4.48 0.42
CA VAL A 209 -5.04 5.40 1.43
C VAL A 209 -4.97 4.73 2.81
N VAL A 210 -5.27 3.43 2.89
CA VAL A 210 -5.08 2.62 4.11
C VAL A 210 -3.61 2.60 4.54
N TYR A 211 -2.64 2.49 3.62
CA TYR A 211 -1.23 2.58 3.95
C TYR A 211 -0.86 3.92 4.61
N CYS A 212 -1.34 5.03 4.03
CA CYS A 212 -1.06 6.37 4.56
C CYS A 212 -1.76 6.59 5.91
N ALA A 213 -2.98 6.07 6.08
CA ALA A 213 -3.66 6.06 7.36
C ALA A 213 -2.88 5.25 8.40
N ALA A 214 -2.42 4.05 8.04
CA ALA A 214 -1.64 3.19 8.93
C ALA A 214 -0.36 3.87 9.43
N GLU A 215 0.31 4.69 8.61
CA GLU A 215 1.41 5.56 9.04
C GLU A 215 0.96 6.55 10.12
N ARG A 216 -0.14 7.28 9.89
CA ARG A 216 -0.69 8.23 10.88
C ARG A 216 -1.05 7.56 12.20
N TYR A 217 -1.66 6.38 12.14
CA TYR A 217 -2.07 5.61 13.32
C TYR A 217 -0.91 4.89 14.02
N GLY A 218 0.27 4.78 13.39
CA GLY A 218 1.43 4.05 13.94
C GLY A 218 1.34 2.54 13.81
N LEU A 219 0.64 2.03 12.78
CA LEU A 219 0.36 0.61 12.57
C LEU A 219 1.28 0.02 11.47
N GLU A 220 2.53 -0.30 11.82
CA GLU A 220 3.54 -0.74 10.84
C GLU A 220 3.24 -2.10 10.17
N GLU A 221 2.60 -3.04 10.89
CA GLU A 221 2.18 -4.31 10.28
C GLU A 221 1.05 -4.10 9.26
N LEU A 222 0.13 -3.16 9.52
CA LEU A 222 -0.92 -2.79 8.59
C LEU A 222 -0.34 -2.16 7.32
N LYS A 223 0.72 -1.35 7.43
CA LYS A 223 1.45 -0.84 6.26
C LYS A 223 1.98 -1.97 5.38
N ARG A 224 2.60 -3.00 5.97
CA ARG A 224 3.10 -4.16 5.23
C ARG A 224 1.97 -4.93 4.56
N LEU A 225 0.88 -5.14 5.29
CA LEU A 225 -0.32 -5.82 4.79
C LEU A 225 -0.94 -5.07 3.61
N ALA A 226 -1.10 -3.75 3.70
CA ALA A 226 -1.70 -2.92 2.66
C ALA A 226 -0.87 -2.92 1.37
N LEU A 227 0.46 -2.76 1.45
CA LEU A 227 1.33 -2.89 0.27
C LEU A 227 1.26 -4.26 -0.38
N ARG A 228 1.14 -5.31 0.46
CA ARG A 228 1.04 -6.67 -0.04
C ARG A 228 -0.27 -6.90 -0.79
N LYS A 229 -1.41 -6.44 -0.24
CA LYS A 229 -2.71 -6.49 -0.90
C LYS A 229 -2.72 -5.68 -2.19
N GLN A 230 -2.17 -4.47 -2.17
CA GLN A 230 -2.04 -3.62 -3.36
C GLN A 230 -1.28 -4.33 -4.49
N GLY A 231 -0.21 -5.06 -4.14
CA GLY A 231 0.59 -5.82 -5.11
C GLY A 231 -0.15 -6.99 -5.77
N LEU A 232 -1.27 -7.45 -5.19
CA LEU A 232 -2.11 -8.52 -5.74
C LEU A 232 -3.25 -7.97 -6.63
N GLN A 233 -3.54 -6.68 -6.56
CA GLN A 233 -4.57 -6.06 -7.40
C GLN A 233 -4.14 -6.01 -8.87
N THR A 234 -5.08 -6.31 -9.77
CA THR A 234 -4.85 -6.27 -11.22
C THR A 234 -5.94 -5.44 -11.91
N GLY A 235 -5.71 -5.03 -13.17
CA GLY A 235 -6.70 -4.26 -13.93
C GLY A 235 -6.90 -2.81 -13.49
N ILE A 236 -5.98 -2.25 -12.71
CA ILE A 236 -6.05 -0.86 -12.22
C ILE A 236 -5.74 0.12 -13.36
N ASP A 237 -6.55 1.17 -13.49
CA ASP A 237 -6.30 2.29 -14.41
C ASP A 237 -5.00 3.04 -14.08
N VAL A 238 -4.28 3.43 -15.14
CA VAL A 238 -3.02 4.17 -15.05
C VAL A 238 -3.18 5.52 -14.33
N GLY A 239 -4.25 6.26 -14.62
CA GLY A 239 -4.53 7.53 -13.96
C GLY A 239 -4.72 7.35 -12.46
N THR A 240 -5.44 6.31 -12.05
CA THR A 240 -5.60 5.95 -10.64
C THR A 240 -4.27 5.63 -9.97
N ILE A 241 -3.36 4.88 -10.62
CA ILE A 241 -2.01 4.60 -10.08
C ILE A 241 -1.24 5.90 -9.84
N LEU A 242 -1.27 6.84 -10.80
CA LEU A 242 -0.54 8.11 -10.69
C LEU A 242 -1.08 9.01 -9.58
N ARG A 243 -2.41 9.19 -9.51
CA ARG A 243 -3.03 9.97 -8.42
C ARG A 243 -2.75 9.35 -7.06
N SER A 244 -2.78 8.01 -6.96
CA SER A 244 -2.46 7.31 -5.72
C SER A 244 -0.99 7.47 -5.32
N ALA A 245 -0.07 7.46 -6.30
CA ALA A 245 1.35 7.72 -6.06
C ALA A 245 1.58 9.15 -5.55
N GLN A 246 0.93 10.14 -6.16
CA GLN A 246 1.00 11.54 -5.72
C GLN A 246 0.51 11.69 -4.28
N TYR A 247 -0.65 11.09 -3.99
CA TYR A 247 -1.22 11.09 -2.64
C TYR A 247 -0.26 10.50 -1.62
N CYS A 248 0.27 9.30 -1.86
CA CYS A 248 1.12 8.65 -0.87
C CYS A 248 2.47 9.37 -0.69
N TYR A 249 3.03 9.98 -1.74
CA TYR A 249 4.26 10.78 -1.64
C TYR A 249 4.04 12.05 -0.82
N ALA A 250 2.84 12.63 -0.85
CA ALA A 250 2.48 13.79 -0.03
C ALA A 250 2.20 13.43 1.44
N HIS A 251 1.79 12.19 1.72
CA HIS A 251 1.33 11.77 3.06
C HIS A 251 2.28 10.79 3.77
N THR A 252 3.46 10.54 3.22
CA THR A 252 4.48 9.68 3.83
C THR A 252 5.87 10.33 3.74
N PRO A 253 6.77 10.09 4.71
CA PRO A 253 8.11 10.66 4.67
C PRO A 253 8.92 10.12 3.49
N ASP A 254 9.89 10.90 3.02
CA ASP A 254 10.77 10.48 1.92
C ASP A 254 11.67 9.28 2.28
N SER A 255 11.82 8.98 3.58
CA SER A 255 12.50 7.78 4.07
C SER A 255 11.72 6.47 3.84
N ASP A 256 10.46 6.52 3.41
CA ASP A 256 9.65 5.31 3.14
C ASP A 256 10.03 4.64 1.81
N SER A 257 11.27 4.16 1.74
CA SER A 257 11.85 3.53 0.56
C SER A 257 11.05 2.32 0.05
N ARG A 258 10.35 1.61 0.93
CA ARG A 258 9.55 0.43 0.57
C ARG A 258 8.33 0.82 -0.26
N LEU A 259 7.59 1.84 0.17
CA LEU A 259 6.49 2.41 -0.60
C LEU A 259 6.99 2.99 -1.93
N ARG A 260 8.06 3.78 -1.90
CA ARG A 260 8.62 4.39 -3.12
C ARG A 260 9.05 3.32 -4.13
N ALA A 261 9.75 2.28 -3.69
CA ALA A 261 10.13 1.16 -4.53
C ALA A 261 8.91 0.38 -5.08
N HIS A 262 7.86 0.21 -4.28
CA HIS A 262 6.63 -0.46 -4.70
C HIS A 262 5.97 0.27 -5.89
N TYR A 263 5.82 1.59 -5.78
CA TYR A 263 5.23 2.40 -6.86
C TYR A 263 6.10 2.46 -8.10
N LEU A 264 7.42 2.60 -7.95
CA LEU A 264 8.34 2.53 -9.08
C LEU A 264 8.24 1.19 -9.80
N ALA A 265 8.19 0.07 -9.05
CA ALA A 265 8.01 -1.26 -9.64
C ALA A 265 6.65 -1.39 -10.35
N LEU A 266 5.58 -0.83 -9.79
CA LEU A 266 4.24 -0.84 -10.40
C LEU A 266 4.23 -0.06 -11.72
N ILE A 267 4.81 1.15 -11.74
CA ILE A 267 4.91 1.99 -12.94
C ILE A 267 5.76 1.29 -14.03
N ILE A 268 6.91 0.74 -13.67
CA ILE A 268 7.80 0.01 -14.61
C ILE A 268 7.11 -1.22 -15.19
N ARG A 269 6.36 -1.98 -14.37
CA ARG A 269 5.60 -3.16 -14.82
C ARG A 269 4.53 -2.78 -15.83
N CYS A 270 3.83 -1.68 -15.59
CA CYS A 270 2.75 -1.19 -16.43
C CYS A 270 3.23 -0.30 -17.60
N ARG A 271 4.55 -0.14 -17.81
CA ARG A 271 5.13 0.86 -18.74
C ARG A 271 4.56 0.82 -20.16
N LYS A 272 4.20 -0.37 -20.68
CA LYS A 272 3.62 -0.51 -22.03
C LYS A 272 2.25 0.18 -22.13
N THR A 273 1.44 0.07 -21.08
CA THR A 273 0.17 0.77 -20.94
C THR A 273 0.40 2.27 -20.76
N PHE A 274 1.36 2.65 -19.92
CA PHE A 274 1.73 4.05 -19.70
C PHE A 274 2.17 4.77 -20.99
N LYS A 275 3.03 4.17 -21.83
CA LYS A 275 3.49 4.76 -23.10
C LYS A 275 2.38 4.99 -24.12
N ARG A 276 1.33 4.18 -24.09
CA ARG A 276 0.22 4.22 -25.06
C ARG A 276 -0.95 5.06 -24.60
N SER A 277 -1.00 5.42 -23.32
CA SER A 277 -2.14 6.15 -22.75
C SER A 277 -1.96 7.66 -22.86
N GLY A 278 -2.88 8.33 -23.58
CA GLY A 278 -2.98 9.79 -23.56
C GLY A 278 -3.41 10.36 -22.21
N THR A 279 -4.00 9.53 -21.32
CA THR A 279 -4.43 9.97 -19.99
C THR A 279 -3.24 10.26 -19.07
N MET A 280 -2.11 9.56 -19.22
CA MET A 280 -0.91 9.85 -18.42
C MET A 280 -0.37 11.24 -18.73
N GLN A 281 -0.28 11.60 -20.01
CA GLN A 281 0.22 12.92 -20.40
C GLN A 281 -0.63 14.02 -19.77
N ALA A 282 -1.96 13.91 -19.86
CA ALA A 282 -2.87 14.89 -19.28
C ALA A 282 -2.77 14.97 -17.74
N GLU A 283 -2.69 13.85 -17.03
CA GLU A 283 -2.56 13.85 -15.56
C GLU A 283 -1.19 14.40 -15.10
N MET A 284 -0.11 14.10 -15.83
CA MET A 284 1.22 14.65 -15.55
C MET A 284 1.30 16.14 -15.86
N GLU A 285 0.67 16.61 -16.95
CA GLU A 285 0.57 18.03 -17.29
C GLU A 285 -0.24 18.81 -16.25
N LYS A 286 -1.36 18.26 -15.77
CA LYS A 286 -2.14 18.85 -14.66
C LYS A 286 -1.29 18.96 -13.38
N CYS A 287 -0.53 17.92 -13.03
CA CYS A 287 0.29 17.91 -11.83
C CYS A 287 1.50 18.86 -11.92
N GLY A 288 2.14 18.92 -13.10
CA GLY A 288 3.26 19.83 -13.39
C GLY A 288 2.87 21.30 -13.59
N SER A 289 1.58 21.64 -13.48
CA SER A 289 1.12 23.03 -13.48
C SER A 289 1.30 23.74 -12.12
N SER A 290 1.70 23.00 -11.06
CA SER A 290 2.05 23.60 -9.77
C SER A 290 3.32 24.47 -9.89
N SER A 291 3.33 25.64 -9.27
CA SER A 291 4.23 26.77 -9.61
C SER A 291 5.74 26.52 -9.45
N VAL A 292 6.13 25.40 -8.85
CA VAL A 292 7.52 25.09 -8.49
C VAL A 292 8.42 24.88 -9.71
N TYR A 293 7.95 24.18 -10.74
CA TYR A 293 8.77 23.79 -11.90
C TYR A 293 8.40 24.50 -13.22
N GLY A 294 7.46 25.45 -13.15
CA GLY A 294 6.99 26.18 -14.31
C GLY A 294 6.01 25.39 -15.19
N GLN A 295 5.23 26.14 -15.97
CA GLN A 295 4.24 25.59 -16.89
C GLN A 295 4.90 24.68 -17.93
N GLY A 296 4.40 23.45 -18.08
CA GLY A 296 4.92 22.47 -19.04
C GLY A 296 5.98 21.51 -18.49
N SER A 297 6.39 21.63 -17.23
CA SER A 297 7.31 20.67 -16.58
C SER A 297 6.78 19.22 -16.62
N GLY A 298 5.48 19.03 -16.42
CA GLY A 298 4.81 17.74 -16.53
C GLY A 298 4.98 17.06 -17.89
N LYS A 299 4.95 17.85 -18.97
CA LYS A 299 5.17 17.35 -20.34
C LYS A 299 6.61 16.88 -20.55
N LEU A 300 7.59 17.61 -20.03
CA LEU A 300 9.00 17.19 -20.09
C LEU A 300 9.22 15.87 -19.36
N PHE A 301 8.66 15.70 -18.15
CA PHE A 301 8.77 14.45 -17.39
C PHE A 301 8.10 13.28 -18.11
N PHE A 302 6.98 13.51 -18.79
CA PHE A 302 6.33 12.52 -19.64
C PHE A 302 7.22 12.10 -20.81
N ASP A 303 7.74 13.07 -21.58
CA ASP A 303 8.62 12.82 -22.73
C ASP A 303 9.89 12.03 -22.29
N LEU A 304 10.47 12.40 -21.15
CA LEU A 304 11.61 11.70 -20.55
C LEU A 304 11.26 10.26 -20.15
N PHE A 305 10.12 10.05 -19.49
CA PHE A 305 9.67 8.70 -19.12
C PHE A 305 9.47 7.81 -20.34
N VAL A 306 8.84 8.31 -21.41
CA VAL A 306 8.63 7.57 -22.65
C VAL A 306 9.95 7.21 -23.30
N ALA A 307 10.89 8.15 -23.38
CA ALA A 307 12.23 7.93 -23.91
C ALA A 307 12.99 6.86 -23.11
N MET A 308 12.97 6.93 -21.77
CA MET A 308 13.56 5.93 -20.89
C MET A 308 12.94 4.55 -21.08
N CYS A 309 11.61 4.47 -21.20
CA CYS A 309 10.94 3.19 -21.39
C CYS A 309 11.22 2.58 -22.77
N ASN A 310 11.33 3.40 -23.83
CA ASN A 310 11.78 2.93 -25.14
C ASN A 310 13.19 2.35 -25.05
N HIS A 311 14.13 3.08 -24.46
CA HIS A 311 15.50 2.60 -24.29
C HIS A 311 15.57 1.29 -23.47
N LEU A 312 14.78 1.20 -22.40
CA LEU A 312 14.70 0.00 -21.58
C LEU A 312 14.12 -1.20 -22.35
N ASP A 313 13.11 -0.98 -23.19
CA ASP A 313 12.57 -2.03 -24.07
C ASP A 313 13.63 -2.48 -25.09
N ASP A 314 14.36 -1.54 -25.73
CA ASP A 314 15.43 -1.86 -26.68
C ASP A 314 16.57 -2.68 -26.04
N VAL A 315 16.96 -2.33 -24.82
CA VAL A 315 17.99 -3.08 -24.06
C VAL A 315 17.50 -4.48 -23.70
N ILE A 316 16.23 -4.63 -23.29
CA ILE A 316 15.64 -5.94 -23.02
C ILE A 316 15.61 -6.79 -24.29
N ASP A 317 15.18 -6.23 -25.41
CA ASP A 317 15.08 -6.94 -26.69
C ASP A 317 16.47 -7.36 -27.19
N ALA A 318 17.48 -6.50 -27.07
CA ALA A 318 18.87 -6.84 -27.38
C ALA A 318 19.43 -7.95 -26.47
N SER A 319 19.07 -7.95 -25.17
CA SER A 319 19.48 -9.00 -24.22
C SER A 319 18.80 -10.35 -24.50
N ASN A 320 17.57 -10.33 -25.00
CA ASN A 320 16.84 -11.55 -25.37
C ASN A 320 17.35 -12.10 -26.70
N ALA A 321 17.67 -11.24 -27.67
CA ALA A 321 18.25 -11.62 -28.95
C ALA A 321 19.66 -12.23 -28.83
N THR A 322 20.42 -11.88 -27.78
CA THR A 322 21.73 -12.48 -27.49
C THR A 322 21.64 -13.80 -26.72
N ARG A 323 20.48 -14.13 -26.13
CA ARG A 323 20.22 -15.36 -25.37
C ARG A 323 19.58 -16.48 -26.18
N THR A 324 19.13 -16.24 -27.40
CA THR A 324 18.66 -17.31 -28.31
C THR A 324 19.89 -18.01 -28.93
N PRO A 325 20.20 -19.27 -28.56
CA PRO A 325 21.20 -20.02 -29.29
C PRO A 325 20.66 -20.23 -30.72
N LYS A 326 21.47 -19.91 -31.71
CA LYS A 326 21.22 -20.36 -33.09
C LYS A 326 21.27 -21.88 -33.07
N THR A 327 20.11 -22.54 -33.07
CA THR A 327 20.04 -23.96 -33.37
C THR A 327 20.51 -24.12 -34.82
N ILE A 328 21.71 -24.68 -34.97
CA ILE A 328 22.22 -25.21 -36.24
C ILE A 328 21.65 -26.60 -36.41
#